data_AF-A0A7S3F1C9-F1
#
_entry.id   AF-A0A7S3F1C9-F1
#
_cell.length_a   1.000
_cell.length_b   1.000
_cell.length_c   1.000
_cell.angle_alpha   90.00
_cell.angle_beta   90.00
_cell.angle_gamma   90.00
#
_symmetry.space_group_name_H-M   'P 1'
#
loop_
_entity.id
_entity.type
_entity.pdbx_description
1 polymer ?
#
loop_
_entity_poly.entity_id
_entity_poly.type
_entity_poly.pdbx_seq_one_letter_code
_entity_poly.pdbx_strand_id
1 'polypeptide(L)'
;WVLHPEDLDGGAAIIRVFGPAPPERVNIPPSKKPRLQATSTPTAESAMLDEGDARPAPTEILPSGFQRAELVRLLTQCAESLGYTQTARTLQEESGIPLLSESIARFRTGVLDGDWDLVEGLVPGLMLRAEESRDAVSFLVLRQKFLELVEAQRTVEALGCLRRQLAPLERKR
;
A
#
# COMPACT_ATOMS: atom_id res chain seq x y z
N TRP A 1 -32.83 2.33 5.54
CA TRP A 1 -33.80 2.01 6.59
C TRP A 1 -33.57 2.99 7.73
N VAL A 2 -34.55 3.85 7.94
CA VAL A 2 -34.50 5.03 8.82
C VAL A 2 -34.70 4.58 10.27
N LEU A 3 -33.86 5.06 11.20
CA LEU A 3 -34.01 4.82 12.64
C LEU A 3 -34.54 6.09 13.31
N HIS A 4 -35.69 5.94 13.98
CA HIS A 4 -36.24 6.93 14.91
C HIS A 4 -35.55 6.81 16.29
N PRO A 5 -35.40 7.91 17.04
CA PRO A 5 -34.61 7.94 18.27
C PRO A 5 -35.52 7.92 19.51
N GLU A 6 -36.04 6.76 19.87
CA GLU A 6 -36.52 6.48 21.23
C GLU A 6 -36.16 5.04 21.55
N ASP A 7 -35.19 4.86 22.46
CA ASP A 7 -34.99 3.70 23.34
C ASP A 7 -33.57 3.77 23.93
N LEU A 8 -33.38 4.68 24.87
CA LEU A 8 -32.35 4.59 25.90
C LEU A 8 -33.01 3.96 27.12
N ASP A 9 -32.80 2.66 27.34
CA ASP A 9 -32.75 2.15 28.70
C ASP A 9 -31.73 1.01 28.86
N GLY A 10 -31.14 0.97 30.05
CA GLY A 10 -29.89 0.32 30.37
C GLY A 10 -29.90 -1.21 30.28
N GLY A 11 -28.75 -1.73 29.87
CA GLY A 11 -28.43 -3.15 29.96
C GLY A 11 -27.18 -3.48 29.17
N ALA A 12 -26.11 -3.89 29.86
CA ALA A 12 -24.83 -4.23 29.27
C ALA A 12 -24.97 -5.31 28.18
N ALA A 13 -24.91 -4.89 26.91
CA ALA A 13 -24.85 -5.77 25.75
C ALA A 13 -23.40 -5.85 25.27
N ILE A 14 -22.73 -6.95 25.64
CA ILE A 14 -21.41 -7.34 25.11
C ILE A 14 -21.59 -7.62 23.61
N ILE A 15 -21.13 -6.70 22.75
CA ILE A 15 -21.06 -6.92 21.31
C ILE A 15 -19.97 -7.98 21.05
N ARG A 16 -20.39 -9.24 20.90
CA ARG A 16 -19.51 -10.30 20.35
C ARG A 16 -19.39 -10.08 18.84
N VAL A 17 -18.27 -9.52 18.41
CA VAL A 17 -17.89 -9.49 16.99
C VAL A 17 -17.45 -10.90 16.58
N PHE A 18 -18.29 -11.57 15.80
CA PHE A 18 -17.93 -12.82 15.11
C PHE A 18 -17.00 -12.46 13.93
N GLY A 19 -15.70 -12.75 14.08
CA GLY A 19 -14.75 -12.72 12.97
C GLY A 19 -14.82 -14.02 12.14
N PRO A 20 -14.58 -13.98 10.82
CA PRO A 20 -14.57 -15.18 9.99
C PRO A 20 -13.38 -16.10 10.32
N ALA A 21 -13.62 -17.41 10.24
CA ALA A 21 -12.67 -18.47 10.58
C ALA A 21 -11.40 -18.47 9.70
N PRO A 22 -10.23 -18.85 10.24
CA PRO A 22 -8.98 -18.91 9.48
C PRO A 22 -8.96 -20.09 8.49
N PRO A 23 -8.36 -19.96 7.30
CA PRO A 23 -8.28 -21.04 6.33
C PRO A 23 -7.30 -22.15 6.75
N GLU A 24 -7.69 -23.36 6.40
CA GLU A 24 -7.07 -24.65 6.69
C GLU A 24 -5.64 -24.77 6.12
N ARG A 25 -4.69 -25.25 6.92
CA ARG A 25 -3.30 -25.46 6.50
C ARG A 25 -3.21 -26.68 5.59
N VAL A 26 -3.02 -26.46 4.28
CA VAL A 26 -2.68 -27.53 3.33
C VAL A 26 -1.30 -28.09 3.67
N ASN A 27 -1.27 -29.38 4.02
CA ASN A 27 -0.05 -30.13 4.35
C ASN A 27 0.61 -30.65 3.07
N ILE A 28 1.82 -30.18 2.76
CA ILE A 28 2.60 -30.61 1.58
C ILE A 28 3.67 -31.62 2.02
N PRO A 29 3.69 -32.86 1.50
CA PRO A 29 4.74 -33.84 1.82
C PRO A 29 6.09 -33.51 1.11
N PRO A 30 7.25 -33.93 1.66
CA PRO A 30 8.55 -33.51 1.17
C PRO A 30 8.98 -34.21 -0.12
N SER A 31 9.41 -33.42 -1.11
CA SER A 31 9.97 -33.86 -2.39
C SER A 31 11.29 -34.63 -2.23
N LYS A 32 11.34 -35.84 -2.81
CA LYS A 32 12.56 -36.63 -3.01
C LYS A 32 13.47 -35.91 -4.03
N LYS A 33 14.73 -35.65 -3.67
CA LYS A 33 15.75 -35.20 -4.63
C LYS A 33 16.29 -36.40 -5.42
N PRO A 34 16.35 -36.36 -6.77
CA PRO A 34 17.21 -37.26 -7.52
C PRO A 34 18.56 -36.61 -7.84
N ARG A 35 19.53 -37.50 -7.96
CA ARG A 35 20.97 -37.34 -8.03
C ARG A 35 21.41 -37.09 -9.48
N LEU A 36 22.33 -36.13 -9.67
CA LEU A 36 22.97 -35.82 -10.95
C LEU A 36 23.82 -37.00 -11.45
N GLN A 37 23.64 -37.39 -12.71
CA GLN A 37 24.69 -37.95 -13.55
C GLN A 37 24.60 -37.34 -14.95
N ALA A 38 25.76 -36.96 -15.47
CA ALA A 38 25.96 -36.32 -16.76
C ALA A 38 26.40 -37.34 -17.80
N THR A 39 25.86 -37.25 -19.03
CA THR A 39 26.52 -37.68 -20.27
C THR A 39 26.02 -36.87 -21.47
N SER A 40 26.99 -36.23 -22.15
CA SER A 40 27.12 -35.80 -23.57
C SER A 40 26.28 -36.57 -24.60
N THR A 41 25.85 -36.10 -25.78
CA THR A 41 26.17 -34.99 -26.72
C THR A 41 25.06 -35.02 -27.84
N PRO A 42 25.01 -34.11 -28.84
CA PRO A 42 23.77 -33.50 -29.33
C PRO A 42 23.19 -34.14 -30.61
N THR A 43 21.90 -33.93 -30.85
CA THR A 43 21.31 -33.99 -32.19
C THR A 43 20.34 -32.82 -32.32
N ALA A 44 20.59 -31.99 -33.31
CA ALA A 44 19.81 -30.81 -33.63
C ALA A 44 18.47 -31.24 -34.22
N GLU A 45 17.37 -30.80 -33.62
CA GLU A 45 16.10 -30.67 -34.32
C GLU A 45 15.25 -29.60 -33.63
N SER A 46 14.97 -28.54 -34.39
CA SER A 46 13.84 -27.62 -34.23
C SER A 46 13.74 -26.85 -32.92
N ALA A 47 14.48 -25.73 -32.89
CA ALA A 47 14.17 -24.58 -32.06
C ALA A 47 12.78 -24.04 -32.43
N MET A 48 11.75 -24.52 -31.73
CA MET A 48 10.60 -23.68 -31.45
C MET A 48 11.07 -22.65 -30.42
N LEU A 49 11.20 -21.41 -30.88
CA LEU A 49 11.39 -20.28 -30.00
C LEU A 49 10.15 -20.20 -29.12
N ASP A 50 10.29 -20.70 -27.89
CA ASP A 50 9.51 -20.25 -26.76
C ASP A 50 9.79 -18.75 -26.61
N GLU A 51 9.05 -17.92 -27.36
CA GLU A 51 8.84 -16.52 -27.00
C GLU A 51 8.01 -16.55 -25.72
N GLY A 52 8.70 -16.88 -24.62
CA GLY A 52 8.14 -16.83 -23.29
C GLY A 52 7.75 -15.39 -23.02
N ASP A 53 6.45 -15.15 -23.09
CA ASP A 53 5.65 -14.04 -22.54
C ASP A 53 6.46 -12.96 -21.82
N ALA A 54 7.32 -12.26 -22.59
CA ALA A 54 8.27 -11.32 -22.06
C ALA A 54 7.51 -10.04 -21.80
N ARG A 55 6.94 -9.98 -20.59
CA ARG A 55 6.10 -8.87 -20.17
C ARG A 55 6.83 -7.56 -20.45
N PRO A 56 6.19 -6.62 -21.18
CA PRO A 56 6.83 -5.37 -21.56
C PRO A 56 7.36 -4.60 -20.36
N ALA A 57 8.61 -4.12 -20.46
CA ALA A 57 9.29 -3.45 -19.36
C ALA A 57 8.55 -2.16 -18.94
N PRO A 58 8.51 -1.81 -17.64
CA PRO A 58 7.86 -0.59 -17.16
C PRO A 58 8.39 0.70 -17.81
N THR A 59 9.67 0.70 -18.21
CA THR A 59 10.37 1.84 -18.86
C THR A 59 10.23 1.86 -20.37
N GLU A 60 9.42 0.98 -20.97
CA GLU A 60 9.17 0.97 -22.41
C GLU A 60 8.52 2.29 -22.85
N ILE A 61 9.04 2.88 -23.92
CA ILE A 61 8.47 4.05 -24.57
C ILE A 61 7.59 3.55 -25.72
N LEU A 62 6.30 3.87 -25.66
CA LEU A 62 5.33 3.49 -26.68
C LEU A 62 5.49 4.35 -27.95
N PRO A 63 4.95 3.92 -29.10
CA PRO A 63 4.95 4.72 -30.33
C PRO A 63 4.29 6.10 -30.20
N SER A 64 3.45 6.29 -29.18
CA SER A 64 2.85 7.57 -28.81
C SER A 64 3.84 8.56 -28.15
N GLY A 65 5.07 8.13 -27.83
CA GLY A 65 6.09 8.91 -27.14
C GLY A 65 5.99 8.89 -25.61
N PHE A 66 4.97 8.22 -25.05
CA PHE A 66 4.78 8.12 -23.60
C PHE A 66 5.40 6.84 -23.03
N GLN A 67 5.89 6.93 -21.80
CA GLN A 67 6.28 5.75 -21.03
C GLN A 67 5.05 4.91 -20.72
N ARG A 68 5.13 3.60 -20.99
CA ARG A 68 4.06 2.64 -20.77
C ARG A 68 3.54 2.72 -19.32
N ALA A 69 4.44 2.79 -18.34
CA ALA A 69 4.05 2.87 -16.93
C ALA A 69 3.23 4.11 -16.60
N GLU A 70 3.59 5.28 -17.12
CA GLU A 70 2.85 6.51 -16.87
C GLU A 70 1.47 6.47 -17.50
N LEU A 71 1.36 5.96 -18.73
CA LEU A 71 0.07 5.81 -19.40
C LEU A 71 -0.84 4.84 -18.63
N VAL A 72 -0.31 3.69 -18.20
CA VAL A 72 -1.08 2.72 -17.41
C VAL A 72 -1.53 3.31 -16.06
N ARG A 73 -0.68 4.07 -15.36
CA ARG A 73 -1.06 4.75 -14.11
C ARG A 73 -2.17 5.77 -14.32
N LEU A 74 -2.09 6.56 -15.39
CA LEU A 74 -3.13 7.53 -15.73
C LEU A 74 -4.46 6.83 -16.05
N LEU A 75 -4.45 5.78 -16.88
CA LEU A 75 -5.66 5.02 -17.18
C LEU A 75 -6.26 4.37 -15.93
N THR A 76 -5.42 3.80 -15.08
CA THR A 76 -5.83 3.23 -13.79
C THR A 76 -6.50 4.28 -12.91
N GLN A 77 -5.89 5.45 -12.77
CA GLN A 77 -6.44 6.56 -11.99
C GLN A 77 -7.79 7.04 -12.54
N CYS A 78 -7.91 7.17 -13.87
CA CYS A 78 -9.16 7.54 -14.53
C CYS A 78 -10.27 6.50 -14.27
N ALA A 79 -9.94 5.21 -14.39
CA ALA A 79 -10.87 4.13 -14.11
C ALA A 79 -11.36 4.16 -12.66
N GLU A 80 -10.45 4.38 -11.69
CA GLU A 80 -10.83 4.55 -10.27
C GLU A 80 -11.73 5.77 -10.06
N SER A 81 -11.42 6.91 -10.66
CA SER A 81 -12.20 8.15 -10.53
C SER A 81 -13.62 8.03 -11.12
N LEU A 82 -13.83 7.15 -12.10
CA LEU A 82 -15.15 6.84 -12.67
C LEU A 82 -15.91 5.75 -11.89
N GLY A 83 -15.31 5.17 -10.85
CA GLY A 83 -15.89 4.08 -10.05
C GLY A 83 -15.66 2.68 -10.64
N TYR A 84 -14.84 2.54 -11.68
CA TYR A 84 -14.49 1.26 -12.29
C TYR A 84 -13.35 0.57 -11.54
N THR A 85 -13.57 0.30 -10.25
CA THR A 85 -12.56 -0.26 -9.34
C THR A 85 -12.05 -1.64 -9.80
N GLN A 86 -12.95 -2.51 -10.28
CA GLN A 86 -12.55 -3.83 -10.79
C GLN A 86 -11.68 -3.71 -12.05
N THR A 87 -12.03 -2.81 -12.98
CA THR A 87 -11.24 -2.56 -14.19
C THR A 87 -9.86 -2.01 -13.85
N ALA A 88 -9.78 -1.05 -12.92
CA ALA A 88 -8.52 -0.49 -12.46
C ALA A 88 -7.62 -1.54 -11.81
N ARG A 89 -8.21 -2.45 -11.02
CA ARG A 89 -7.49 -3.57 -10.41
C ARG A 89 -6.98 -4.56 -11.45
N THR A 90 -7.85 -5.01 -12.35
CA THR A 90 -7.47 -5.93 -13.43
C THR A 90 -6.39 -5.33 -14.31
N LEU A 91 -6.47 -4.04 -14.65
CA LEU A 91 -5.44 -3.36 -15.44
C LEU A 91 -4.08 -3.34 -14.72
N GLN A 92 -4.04 -3.12 -13.40
CA GLN A 92 -2.80 -3.22 -12.62
C GLN A 92 -2.24 -4.65 -12.60
N GLU A 93 -3.10 -5.65 -12.41
CA GLU A 93 -2.72 -7.07 -12.38
C GLU A 93 -2.19 -7.55 -13.73
N GLU A 94 -2.81 -7.16 -14.85
CA GLU A 94 -2.43 -7.51 -16.23
C GLU A 94 -1.22 -6.71 -16.74
N SER A 95 -1.11 -5.44 -16.37
CA SER A 95 0.04 -4.62 -16.77
C SER A 95 1.29 -4.89 -15.94
N GLY A 96 1.13 -5.29 -14.67
CA GLY A 96 2.20 -5.46 -13.68
C GLY A 96 2.72 -4.14 -13.16
N ILE A 97 2.00 -3.04 -13.41
CA ILE A 97 2.42 -1.70 -13.08
C ILE A 97 1.52 -1.20 -11.94
N PRO A 98 2.06 -1.08 -10.72
CA PRO A 98 1.28 -0.58 -9.61
C PRO A 98 1.01 0.92 -9.76
N LEU A 99 -0.17 1.36 -9.28
CA LEU A 99 -0.55 2.77 -9.26
C LEU A 99 0.44 3.62 -8.44
N LEU A 100 0.88 3.10 -7.29
CA LEU A 100 1.78 3.76 -6.35
C LEU A 100 3.07 2.96 -6.19
N SER A 101 4.18 3.64 -5.88
CA SER A 101 5.38 2.94 -5.43
C SER A 101 5.11 2.25 -4.10
N GLU A 102 5.85 1.18 -3.81
CA GLU A 102 5.71 0.43 -2.55
C GLU A 102 5.84 1.33 -1.31
N SER A 103 6.76 2.29 -1.34
CA SER A 103 6.96 3.25 -0.25
C SER A 103 5.72 4.13 -0.03
N ILE A 104 5.09 4.62 -1.09
CA ILE A 104 3.90 5.47 -1.02
C ILE A 104 2.67 4.64 -0.65
N ALA A 105 2.55 3.41 -1.17
CA ALA A 105 1.48 2.49 -0.81
C ALA A 105 1.51 2.17 0.69
N ARG A 106 2.68 1.81 1.25
CA ARG A 106 2.84 1.59 2.69
C ARG A 106 2.56 2.83 3.52
N PHE A 107 3.06 3.98 3.08
CA PHE A 107 2.79 5.26 3.76
C PHE A 107 1.28 5.54 3.81
N ARG A 108 0.57 5.38 2.69
CA ARG A 108 -0.88 5.56 2.61
C ARG A 108 -1.60 4.62 3.57
N THR A 109 -1.26 3.33 3.57
CA THR A 109 -1.87 2.36 4.48
C THR A 109 -1.62 2.73 5.94
N GLY A 110 -0.38 3.04 6.32
CA GLY A 110 -0.05 3.46 7.70
C GLY A 110 -0.82 4.71 8.14
N VAL A 111 -1.01 5.69 7.25
CA VAL A 111 -1.80 6.90 7.55
C VAL A 111 -3.28 6.56 7.75
N LEU A 112 -3.84 5.67 6.93
CA LEU A 112 -5.24 5.27 7.04
C LEU A 112 -5.51 4.36 8.27
N ASP A 113 -4.53 3.56 8.66
CA ASP A 113 -4.61 2.67 9.82
C ASP A 113 -4.30 3.39 11.15
N GLY A 114 -3.82 4.64 11.09
CA GLY A 114 -3.41 5.41 12.27
C GLY A 114 -2.12 4.91 12.94
N ASP A 115 -1.29 4.14 12.22
CA ASP A 115 0.02 3.69 12.71
C ASP A 115 1.06 4.81 12.56
N TRP A 116 0.98 5.78 13.46
CA TRP A 116 1.82 6.98 13.41
C TRP A 116 3.31 6.68 13.53
N ASP A 117 3.69 5.64 14.27
CA ASP A 117 5.10 5.28 14.45
C ASP A 117 5.69 4.70 13.16
N LEU A 118 4.91 3.90 12.41
CA LEU A 118 5.26 3.46 11.06
C LEU A 118 5.36 4.65 10.10
N VAL A 119 4.37 5.54 10.11
CA VAL A 119 4.31 6.69 9.19
C VAL A 119 5.51 7.60 9.39
N GLU A 120 5.86 7.94 10.64
CA GLU A 120 7.04 8.75 10.97
C GLU A 120 8.34 8.12 10.45
N GLY A 121 8.46 6.79 10.54
CA GLY A 121 9.61 6.05 10.02
C GLY A 121 9.69 6.01 8.48
N LEU A 122 8.56 6.13 7.79
CA LEU A 122 8.50 6.10 6.31
C LEU A 122 8.76 7.46 5.66
N VAL A 123 8.49 8.58 6.34
CA VAL A 123 8.65 9.94 5.78
C VAL A 123 10.05 10.21 5.20
N PRO A 124 11.18 9.80 5.84
CA PRO A 124 12.50 9.98 5.25
C PRO A 124 12.71 9.23 3.93
N GLY A 125 12.04 8.09 3.74
CA GLY A 125 12.13 7.23 2.55
C GLY A 125 11.23 7.65 1.39
N LEU A 126 10.39 8.68 1.56
CA LEU A 126 9.61 9.25 0.47
C LEU A 126 10.53 10.04 -0.46
N MET A 127 10.41 9.81 -1.77
CA MET A 127 11.14 10.54 -2.82
C MET A 127 10.54 11.95 -3.01
N LEU A 128 10.62 12.78 -1.97
CA LEU A 128 10.20 14.17 -2.01
C LEU A 128 11.30 15.04 -2.61
N ARG A 129 10.91 15.99 -3.47
CA ARG A 129 11.85 16.81 -4.25
C ARG A 129 12.64 17.82 -3.40
N ALA A 130 12.11 18.19 -2.24
CA ALA A 130 12.64 19.27 -1.41
C ALA A 130 12.49 18.93 0.07
N GLU A 131 13.43 19.38 0.90
CA GLU A 131 13.40 19.16 2.35
C GLU A 131 12.21 19.92 2.99
N GLU A 132 11.84 21.08 2.44
CA GLU A 132 10.65 21.83 2.84
C GLU A 132 9.36 21.01 2.63
N SER A 133 9.34 20.13 1.62
CA SER A 133 8.23 19.20 1.40
C SER A 133 8.21 18.09 2.46
N ARG A 134 9.37 17.64 2.93
CA ARG A 134 9.49 16.64 4.00
C ARG A 134 9.05 17.22 5.35
N ASP A 135 9.47 18.44 5.66
CA ASP A 135 9.03 19.14 6.88
C ASP A 135 7.51 19.40 6.85
N ALA A 136 6.96 19.76 5.69
CA ALA A 136 5.52 19.93 5.51
C ALA A 136 4.74 18.62 5.70
N VAL A 137 5.21 17.50 5.13
CA VAL A 137 4.58 16.17 5.31
C VAL A 137 4.66 15.74 6.78
N SER A 138 5.83 15.88 7.41
CA SER A 138 6.03 15.54 8.83
C SER A 138 5.08 16.35 9.72
N PHE A 139 4.95 17.65 9.45
CA PHE A 139 4.02 18.52 10.17
C PHE A 139 2.56 18.05 10.03
N LEU A 140 2.12 17.68 8.83
CA LEU A 140 0.75 17.21 8.60
C LEU A 140 0.47 15.89 9.34
N VAL A 141 1.41 14.94 9.29
CA VAL A 141 1.33 13.66 10.00
C VAL A 141 1.24 13.89 11.51
N LEU A 142 2.14 14.71 12.07
CA LEU A 142 2.18 15.00 13.50
C LEU A 142 0.97 15.79 13.98
N ARG A 143 0.43 16.68 13.15
CA ARG A 143 -0.82 17.38 13.44
C ARG A 143 -1.97 16.38 13.54
N GLN A 144 -2.06 15.42 12.62
CA GLN A 144 -3.12 14.41 12.66
C GLN A 144 -2.98 13.51 13.90
N LYS A 145 -1.76 13.00 14.19
CA LYS A 145 -1.45 12.26 15.42
C LYS A 145 -1.87 13.01 16.68
N PHE A 146 -1.60 14.32 16.75
CA PHE A 146 -2.00 15.15 17.88
C PHE A 146 -3.53 15.22 18.04
N LEU A 147 -4.27 15.43 16.94
CA LEU A 147 -5.73 15.52 17.00
C LEU A 147 -6.35 14.21 17.52
N GLU A 148 -5.81 13.07 17.09
CA GLU A 148 -6.28 11.76 17.57
C GLU A 148 -5.96 11.51 19.04
N LEU A 149 -4.79 11.94 19.52
CA LEU A 149 -4.46 11.88 20.95
C LEU A 149 -5.39 12.76 21.78
N VAL A 150 -5.80 13.92 21.26
CA VAL A 150 -6.77 14.80 21.93
C VAL A 150 -8.15 14.17 21.95
N GLU A 151 -8.61 13.60 20.84
CA GLU A 151 -9.89 12.90 20.75
C GLU A 151 -9.96 11.70 21.71
N ALA A 152 -8.85 10.95 21.82
CA ALA A 152 -8.71 9.84 22.77
C ALA A 152 -8.46 10.28 24.23
N GLN A 153 -8.51 11.58 24.54
CA GLN A 153 -8.26 12.16 25.87
C GLN A 153 -6.86 11.86 26.45
N ARG A 154 -5.89 11.48 25.62
CA ARG A 154 -4.49 11.22 25.99
C ARG A 154 -3.68 12.51 26.06
N THR A 155 -4.08 13.40 26.97
CA THR A 155 -3.59 14.79 27.05
C THR A 155 -2.07 14.93 27.29
N VAL A 156 -1.47 14.06 28.12
CA VAL A 156 -0.02 14.08 28.40
C VAL A 156 0.78 13.78 27.13
N GLU A 157 0.34 12.80 26.35
CA GLU A 157 0.99 12.40 25.11
C GLU A 157 0.76 13.45 24.01
N ALA A 158 -0.45 14.00 23.93
CA ALA A 158 -0.77 15.11 23.03
C ALA A 158 0.13 16.33 23.29
N LEU A 159 0.30 16.73 24.57
CA LEU A 159 1.21 17.82 24.94
C LEU A 159 2.67 17.49 24.63
N GLY A 160 3.08 16.23 24.82
CA GLY A 160 4.41 15.75 24.45
C GLY A 160 4.67 15.83 22.95
N CYS A 161 3.69 15.45 22.12
CA CYS A 161 3.72 15.55 20.67
C CYS A 161 3.81 17.02 20.22
N LEU A 162 2.95 17.88 20.77
CA LEU A 162 2.90 19.31 20.45
C LEU A 162 4.24 20.00 20.74
N ARG A 163 4.78 19.82 21.95
CA ARG A 163 5.98 20.55 22.40
C ARG A 163 7.26 20.06 21.74
N ARG A 164 7.43 18.74 21.57
CA ARG A 164 8.69 18.14 21.13
C ARG A 164 8.78 17.97 19.62
N GLN A 165 7.66 17.76 18.95
CA GLN A 165 7.64 17.37 17.54
C GLN A 165 6.98 18.45 16.67
N LEU A 166 5.81 18.97 17.07
CA LEU A 166 5.07 19.92 16.23
C LEU A 166 5.63 21.35 16.28
N ALA A 167 5.86 21.90 17.47
CA ALA A 167 6.35 23.29 17.64
C ALA A 167 7.70 23.57 16.95
N PRO A 168 8.69 22.65 16.94
CA PRO A 168 9.93 22.86 16.21
C PRO A 168 9.75 22.92 14.69
N LEU A 169 8.78 22.19 14.13
CA LEU A 169 8.50 22.14 12.69
C LEU A 169 7.68 23.36 12.24
N GLU A 170 6.79 23.85 13.08
CA GLU A 170 5.98 25.04 12.77
C GLU A 170 6.85 26.30 12.61
N ARG A 171 7.93 26.41 13.40
CA ARG A 171 8.90 27.52 13.31
C ARG A 171 9.78 27.48 12.06
N LYS A 172 9.87 26.34 11.38
CA LYS A 172 10.72 26.18 10.18
C LYS A 172 9.99 26.51 8.88
N ARG A 173 8.70 26.83 8.93
CA ARG A 173 7.83 27.01 7.78
C ARG A 173 7.79 28.45 7.27
#